data_AF-A0A523C0A0-F1
#
_entry.id   AF-A0A523C0A0-F1
#
_cell.length_a   1.000
_cell.length_b   1.000
_cell.length_c   1.000
_cell.angle_alpha   90.00
_cell.angle_beta   90.00
_cell.angle_gamma   90.00
#
_symmetry.space_group_name_H-M   'P 1'
#
loop_
_entity.id
_entity.type
_entity.pdbx_description
1 polymer ?
#
loop_
_entity_poly.entity_id
_entity_poly.type
_entity_poly.pdbx_seq_one_letter_code
_entity_poly.pdbx_strand_id
1 'polypeptide(L)'
;MDPLTLVVGLALVVVVAYLVGAPLLRAEPESPDLEPEWREEEELETRREAVFTTLGEIEFDYQMGKLSQGDYESLSREYKRQAVQVLQEEEKEMEGPVAPGGSIEAEIEKEIEAEIARELAQIRQQKG
;
A
#
# COMPACT_ATOMS: atom_id res chain seq x y z
N MET A 1 41.94 27.47 -9.16
CA MET A 1 40.55 27.09 -9.44
C MET A 1 39.92 28.28 -10.13
N ASP A 2 39.41 28.08 -11.34
CA ASP A 2 38.89 29.19 -12.12
C ASP A 2 37.59 29.70 -11.48
N PRO A 3 37.40 31.02 -11.37
CA PRO A 3 36.21 31.59 -10.75
C PRO A 3 34.93 31.16 -11.48
N LEU A 4 35.04 30.88 -12.78
CA LEU A 4 33.97 30.32 -13.59
C LEU A 4 33.53 28.92 -13.10
N THR A 5 34.49 28.05 -12.77
CA THR A 5 34.20 26.69 -12.28
C THR A 5 33.51 26.73 -10.91
N LEU A 6 33.88 27.68 -10.05
CA LEU A 6 33.23 27.86 -8.75
C LEU A 6 31.77 28.33 -8.90
N VAL A 7 31.51 29.27 -9.81
CA VAL A 7 30.15 29.76 -10.06
C VAL A 7 29.26 28.66 -10.65
N VAL A 8 29.77 27.90 -11.62
CA VAL A 8 29.04 26.78 -12.23
C VAL A 8 28.77 25.68 -11.22
N GLY A 9 29.76 25.32 -10.40
CA GLY A 9 29.60 24.31 -9.35
C GLY A 9 28.55 24.73 -8.31
N LEU A 10 28.59 25.98 -7.84
CA LEU A 10 27.62 26.51 -6.89
C LEU A 10 26.20 26.52 -7.48
N ALA A 11 26.04 26.96 -8.74
CA ALA A 11 24.75 26.95 -9.41
C ALA A 11 24.17 25.52 -9.51
N LEU A 12 25.01 24.54 -9.82
CA LEU A 12 24.60 23.13 -9.93
C LEU A 12 24.14 22.58 -8.57
N VAL A 13 24.89 22.89 -7.50
CA VAL A 13 24.50 22.51 -6.13
C VAL A 13 23.15 23.13 -5.74
N VAL A 14 22.91 24.40 -6.05
CA VAL A 14 21.63 25.08 -5.77
C VAL A 14 20.48 24.47 -6.56
N VAL A 15 20.70 24.12 -7.84
CA VAL A 15 19.67 23.47 -8.67
C VAL A 15 19.32 22.09 -8.12
N VAL A 16 20.32 21.28 -7.77
CA VAL A 16 20.09 19.95 -7.18
C VAL A 16 19.39 20.08 -5.82
N ALA A 17 19.83 20.99 -4.96
CA ALA A 17 19.19 21.27 -3.68
C ALA A 17 17.75 21.76 -3.85
N TYR A 18 17.46 22.53 -4.90
CA TYR A 18 16.10 22.97 -5.23
C TYR A 18 15.25 21.81 -5.74
N LEU A 19 15.76 20.98 -6.65
CA LEU A 19 15.02 19.83 -7.19
C LEU A 19 14.71 18.78 -6.13
N VAL A 20 15.59 18.60 -5.14
CA VAL A 20 15.40 17.67 -4.02
C VAL A 20 14.60 18.31 -2.88
N GLY A 21 14.84 19.59 -2.58
CA GLY A 21 14.14 20.32 -1.51
C GLY A 21 12.71 20.75 -1.88
N ALA A 22 12.43 21.01 -3.17
CA ALA A 22 11.10 21.38 -3.64
C ALA A 22 10.03 20.30 -3.38
N PRO A 23 10.23 19.00 -3.68
CA PRO A 23 9.23 17.98 -3.34
C PRO A 23 9.09 17.78 -1.83
N LEU A 24 10.17 17.95 -1.06
CA LEU A 24 10.13 17.83 0.41
C LEU A 24 9.36 18.97 1.09
N LEU A 25 9.36 20.17 0.50
CA LEU A 25 8.61 21.35 0.96
C LEU A 25 7.19 21.44 0.35
N ARG A 26 6.93 20.69 -0.73
CA ARG A 26 5.62 20.52 -1.38
C ARG A 26 4.85 19.29 -0.89
N ALA A 27 5.32 18.64 0.17
CA ALA A 27 4.43 17.91 1.07
C ALA A 27 3.46 18.93 1.70
N GLU A 28 2.50 19.38 0.89
CA GLU A 28 1.47 20.31 1.25
C GLU A 28 0.54 19.56 2.23
N PRO A 29 0.29 20.10 3.43
CA PRO A 29 -0.66 19.49 4.34
C PRO A 29 -2.06 19.69 3.76
N GLU A 30 -2.77 18.57 3.60
CA GLU A 30 -4.22 18.49 3.74
C GLU A 30 -5.03 19.15 2.61
N SER A 31 -5.32 18.37 1.57
CA SER A 31 -6.55 18.51 0.80
C SER A 31 -7.75 18.33 1.75
N PRO A 32 -8.60 19.36 1.97
CA PRO A 32 -9.63 19.30 3.01
C PRO A 32 -10.80 18.36 2.72
N ASP A 33 -10.89 17.78 1.52
CA ASP A 33 -12.09 17.07 1.03
C ASP A 33 -11.85 15.62 0.60
N LEU A 34 -10.70 15.02 0.88
CA LEU A 34 -10.55 13.56 0.70
C LEU A 34 -11.27 12.84 1.85
N GLU A 35 -12.20 11.93 1.52
CA GLU A 35 -12.86 11.10 2.52
C GLU A 35 -11.80 10.32 3.31
N PRO A 36 -12.02 10.07 4.62
CA PRO A 36 -11.02 9.47 5.51
C PRO A 36 -10.40 8.17 4.98
N GLU A 37 -11.16 7.39 4.21
CA GLU A 37 -10.71 6.14 3.58
C GLU A 37 -9.57 6.37 2.56
N TRP A 38 -9.65 7.42 1.73
CA TRP A 38 -8.60 7.74 0.77
C TRP A 38 -7.31 8.26 1.43
N ARG A 39 -7.43 8.90 2.60
CA ARG A 39 -6.24 9.33 3.36
C ARG A 39 -5.54 8.15 4.02
N GLU A 40 -6.31 7.20 4.58
CA GLU A 40 -5.74 5.98 5.17
C GLU A 40 -5.01 5.14 4.11
N GLU A 41 -5.60 5.01 2.91
CA GLU A 41 -5.00 4.31 1.77
C GLU A 41 -3.72 5.01 1.26
N GLU A 42 -3.72 6.35 1.11
CA GLU A 42 -2.54 7.13 0.71
C GLU A 42 -1.40 7.05 1.75
N GLU A 43 -1.74 7.07 3.05
CA GLU A 43 -0.79 6.90 4.14
C GLU A 43 -0.18 5.49 4.16
N LEU A 44 -0.98 4.46 3.85
CA LEU A 44 -0.53 3.07 3.74
C LEU A 44 0.39 2.86 2.54
N GLU A 45 0.05 3.39 1.37
CA GLU A 45 0.90 3.33 0.18
C GLU A 45 2.24 4.04 0.42
N THR A 46 2.22 5.23 1.03
CA THR A 46 3.43 5.98 1.39
C THR A 46 4.31 5.19 2.36
N ARG A 47 3.70 4.57 3.39
CA ARG A 47 4.42 3.74 4.36
C ARG A 47 5.05 2.53 3.70
N ARG A 48 4.33 1.88 2.78
CA ARG A 48 4.84 0.76 1.98
C ARG A 48 6.07 1.18 1.19
N GLU A 49 5.96 2.24 0.40
CA GLU A 49 7.08 2.71 -0.43
C GLU A 49 8.31 3.01 0.42
N ALA A 50 8.13 3.67 1.57
CA ALA A 50 9.22 3.96 2.49
C ALA A 50 9.91 2.69 3.00
N VAL A 51 9.15 1.71 3.52
CA VAL A 51 9.70 0.48 4.09
C VAL A 51 10.46 -0.35 3.04
N PHE A 52 9.89 -0.50 1.84
CA PHE A 52 10.52 -1.25 0.76
C PHE A 52 11.75 -0.53 0.20
N THR A 53 11.70 0.80 0.09
CA THR A 53 12.86 1.60 -0.33
C THR A 53 14.01 1.44 0.66
N THR A 54 13.75 1.58 1.96
CA THR A 54 14.79 1.40 2.99
C THR A 54 15.34 -0.03 2.99
N LEU A 55 14.51 -1.06 2.76
CA LEU A 55 15.00 -2.42 2.65
C LEU A 55 15.98 -2.58 1.47
N GLY A 56 15.67 -1.96 0.33
CA GLY A 56 16.56 -1.91 -0.83
C GLY A 56 17.87 -1.19 -0.55
N GLU A 57 17.83 -0.07 0.18
CA GLU A 57 19.02 0.67 0.60
C GLU A 57 19.91 -0.16 1.54
N ILE A 58 19.32 -0.88 2.50
CA ILE A 58 20.04 -1.78 3.41
C ILE A 58 20.77 -2.88 2.63
N GLU A 59 20.09 -3.49 1.65
CA GLU A 59 20.69 -4.52 0.79
C GLU A 59 21.80 -3.96 -0.10
N PHE A 60 21.58 -2.78 -0.67
CA PHE A 60 22.59 -2.07 -1.45
C PHE A 60 23.83 -1.76 -0.61
N ASP A 61 23.66 -1.19 0.58
CA ASP A 61 24.75 -0.83 1.46
C ASP A 61 25.54 -2.05 1.95
N TYR A 62 24.89 -3.19 2.18
CA TYR A 62 25.57 -4.45 2.44
C TYR A 62 26.37 -4.95 1.23
N GLN A 63 25.79 -4.95 0.03
CA GLN A 63 26.50 -5.34 -1.21
C GLN A 63 27.69 -4.43 -1.51
N MET A 64 27.59 -3.15 -1.17
CA MET A 64 28.67 -2.17 -1.28
C MET A 64 29.71 -2.28 -0.16
N GLY A 65 29.52 -3.19 0.80
CA GLY A 65 30.42 -3.41 1.92
C GLY A 65 30.42 -2.29 2.97
N LYS A 66 29.40 -1.43 2.98
CA LYS A 66 29.25 -0.37 3.99
C LYS A 66 28.69 -0.91 5.32
N LEU A 67 27.96 -2.02 5.26
CA LEU A 67 27.40 -2.70 6.43
C LEU A 67 28.13 -4.00 6.73
N SER A 68 28.33 -4.28 8.02
CA SER A 68 28.77 -5.60 8.46
C SER A 68 27.61 -6.60 8.31
N GLN A 69 27.93 -7.90 8.25
CA GLN A 69 26.90 -8.93 8.17
C GLN A 69 25.93 -8.89 9.37
N GLY A 70 26.44 -8.64 10.58
CA GLY A 70 25.61 -8.57 11.78
C GLY A 70 24.66 -7.37 11.77
N ASP A 71 25.13 -6.22 11.27
CA ASP A 71 24.30 -5.02 11.14
C ASP A 71 23.25 -5.19 10.05
N TYR A 72 23.63 -5.76 8.90
CA TYR A 72 22.71 -6.12 7.83
C TYR A 72 21.61 -7.07 8.32
N GLU A 73 21.97 -8.17 8.99
CA GLU A 73 21.00 -9.14 9.49
C GLU A 73 20.04 -8.53 10.52
N SER A 74 20.53 -7.61 11.35
CA SER A 74 19.72 -6.93 12.36
C SER A 74 18.74 -5.96 11.70
N LEU A 75 19.23 -5.05 10.85
CA LEU A 75 18.44 -4.04 10.14
C LEU A 75 17.46 -4.67 9.16
N SER A 76 17.92 -5.61 8.32
CA SER A 76 17.08 -6.30 7.35
C SER A 76 15.94 -7.06 8.03
N ARG A 77 16.20 -7.70 9.18
CA ARG A 77 15.15 -8.40 9.93
C ARG A 77 14.11 -7.45 10.50
N GLU A 78 14.52 -6.27 10.95
CA GLU A 78 13.59 -5.26 11.44
C GLU A 78 12.69 -4.71 10.34
N TYR A 79 13.28 -4.28 9.23
CA TYR A 79 12.51 -3.74 8.11
C TYR A 79 11.65 -4.80 7.41
N LYS A 80 12.09 -6.07 7.36
CA LYS A 80 11.23 -7.18 6.89
C LYS A 80 10.01 -7.40 7.77
N ARG A 81 10.11 -7.20 9.10
CA ARG A 81 8.92 -7.25 9.98
C ARG A 81 7.97 -6.11 9.68
N GLN A 82 8.49 -4.90 9.48
CA GLN A 82 7.68 -3.74 9.11
C GLN A 82 6.99 -3.95 7.75
N ALA A 83 7.70 -4.53 6.77
CA ALA A 83 7.14 -4.82 5.45
C ALA A 83 5.97 -5.81 5.55
N VAL A 84 6.10 -6.86 6.37
CA VAL A 84 5.01 -7.81 6.62
C VAL A 84 3.81 -7.12 7.29
N GLN A 85 4.04 -6.22 8.24
CA GLN A 85 2.96 -5.48 8.90
C GLN A 85 2.19 -4.60 7.91
N VAL A 86 2.89 -3.87 7.04
CA VAL A 86 2.24 -3.03 6.03
C VAL A 86 1.44 -3.87 5.04
N LEU A 87 1.97 -5.00 4.59
CA LEU A 87 1.23 -5.91 3.69
C LEU A 87 -0.04 -6.49 4.34
N GLN A 88 -0.02 -6.75 5.66
CA GLN A 88 -1.20 -7.21 6.39
C GLN A 88 -2.25 -6.11 6.57
N GLU A 89 -1.80 -4.86 6.71
CA GLU A 89 -2.69 -3.70 6.76
C GLU A 89 -3.36 -3.47 5.39
N GLU A 90 -2.61 -3.54 4.29
CA GLU A 90 -3.14 -3.48 2.92
C GLU A 90 -4.14 -4.62 2.63
N GLU A 91 -3.83 -5.85 3.04
CA GLU A 91 -4.75 -7.00 2.85
C GLU A 91 -6.07 -6.76 3.58
N LYS A 92 -6.02 -6.21 4.79
CA LYS A 92 -7.22 -5.91 5.59
C LYS A 92 -8.05 -4.75 5.03
N GLU A 93 -7.43 -3.80 4.35
CA GLU A 93 -8.11 -2.67 3.71
C GLU A 93 -8.75 -3.11 2.37
N MET A 94 -8.05 -3.93 1.58
CA MET A 94 -8.61 -4.58 0.39
C MET A 94 -9.72 -5.60 0.74
N GLU A 95 -9.57 -6.29 1.86
CA GLU A 95 -10.60 -7.13 2.48
C GLU A 95 -11.50 -6.30 3.40
N GLY A 96 -12.17 -5.27 2.85
CA GLY A 96 -13.37 -4.70 3.48
C GLY A 96 -14.27 -5.83 3.98
N PRO A 97 -14.88 -5.70 5.17
CA PRO A 97 -15.21 -6.82 6.05
C PRO A 97 -15.72 -7.99 5.25
N VAL A 98 -14.86 -9.01 5.10
CA VAL A 98 -15.29 -10.30 4.56
C VAL A 98 -16.28 -10.82 5.60
N ALA A 99 -17.55 -10.47 5.40
CA ALA A 99 -18.66 -11.10 6.07
C ALA A 99 -18.40 -12.60 5.85
N PRO A 100 -18.18 -13.39 6.90
CA PRO A 100 -17.80 -14.78 6.74
C PRO A 100 -18.93 -15.47 5.99
N GLY A 101 -18.72 -15.76 4.70
CA GLY A 101 -19.56 -16.53 3.78
C GLY A 101 -21.06 -16.63 4.11
N GLY A 102 -21.71 -15.49 4.41
CA GLY A 102 -22.98 -15.54 5.15
C GLY A 102 -24.07 -14.61 4.64
N SER A 103 -23.74 -13.56 3.90
CA SER A 103 -24.75 -12.65 3.33
C SER A 103 -25.04 -13.01 1.88
N ILE A 104 -24.03 -13.03 1.01
CA ILE A 104 -24.21 -13.30 -0.42
C ILE A 104 -24.61 -14.77 -0.65
N GLU A 105 -23.92 -15.72 -0.02
CA GLU A 105 -24.26 -17.15 -0.15
C GLU A 105 -25.64 -17.49 0.42
N ALA A 106 -26.04 -16.85 1.53
CA ALA A 106 -27.38 -17.04 2.09
C ALA A 106 -28.48 -16.36 1.25
N GLU A 107 -28.20 -15.21 0.63
CA GLU A 107 -29.12 -14.55 -0.30
C GLU A 107 -29.33 -15.43 -1.55
N ILE A 108 -28.24 -15.99 -2.09
CA ILE A 108 -28.26 -16.92 -3.23
C ILE A 108 -29.04 -18.20 -2.88
N GLU A 109 -28.76 -18.83 -1.73
CA GLU A 109 -29.45 -20.05 -1.30
C GLU A 109 -30.95 -19.82 -1.14
N LYS A 110 -31.34 -18.70 -0.53
CA LYS A 110 -32.74 -18.31 -0.34
C LYS A 110 -33.45 -18.03 -1.66
N GLU A 111 -32.77 -17.45 -2.64
CA GLU A 111 -33.34 -17.22 -3.98
C GLU A 111 -33.53 -18.54 -4.75
N ILE A 112 -32.57 -19.47 -4.67
CA ILE A 112 -32.68 -20.81 -5.25
C ILE A 112 -33.86 -21.58 -4.64
N GLU A 113 -34.00 -21.58 -3.31
CA GLU A 113 -35.11 -22.27 -2.63
C GLU A 113 -36.48 -21.70 -3.02
N ALA A 114 -36.57 -20.38 -3.14
CA ALA A 114 -37.81 -19.72 -3.55
C ALA A 114 -38.22 -20.11 -4.97
N GLU A 115 -37.26 -20.24 -5.89
CA GLU A 115 -37.51 -20.63 -7.28
C GLU A 115 -37.99 -22.10 -7.36
N ILE A 116 -37.32 -23.02 -6.66
CA ILE A 116 -37.70 -24.44 -6.61
C ILE A 116 -39.11 -24.60 -6.03
N ALA A 117 -39.45 -23.87 -4.97
CA ALA A 117 -40.78 -23.93 -4.36
C ALA A 117 -41.89 -23.47 -5.32
N ARG A 118 -41.62 -22.46 -6.16
CA ARG A 118 -42.56 -21.97 -7.18
C ARG A 118 -42.78 -23.01 -8.27
N GLU A 119 -41.71 -23.62 -8.79
CA GLU A 119 -41.81 -24.65 -9.82
C GLU A 119 -42.57 -25.89 -9.32
N LEU A 120 -42.28 -26.34 -8.10
CA LEU A 120 -42.99 -27.48 -7.50
C LEU A 120 -44.49 -27.21 -7.31
N ALA A 121 -44.87 -25.98 -6.97
CA ALA A 121 -46.28 -25.58 -6.84
C ALA A 121 -47.00 -25.57 -8.20
N GLN A 122 -46.34 -25.14 -9.28
CA GLN A 122 -46.89 -25.17 -10.63
C GLN A 122 -47.08 -26.61 -11.14
N ILE A 123 -46.10 -27.49 -10.90
CA ILE A 123 -46.20 -28.91 -11.29
C ILE A 123 -47.35 -29.60 -10.55
N ARG A 124 -47.59 -29.24 -9.28
CA ARG A 124 -48.71 -29.79 -8.49
C ARG A 124 -50.08 -29.36 -9.02
N GLN A 125 -50.20 -28.16 -9.60
CA GLN A 125 -51.44 -27.68 -10.22
C GLN A 125 -51.69 -28.26 -11.62
N GLN A 126 -50.65 -28.67 -12.35
CA GLN A 126 -50.81 -29.31 -13.67
C GLN A 126 -51.17 -30.80 -13.60
N LYS A 127 -50.99 -31.44 -12.44
CA LYS A 127 -51.26 -32.89 -12.24
C LYS A 127 -52.50 -33.21 -11.40
N GLY A 128 -53.31 -32.21 -11.02
CA GLY A 128 -54.62 -32.39 -10.37
C GLY A 128 -55.74 -32.19 -11.36
#